data_AF-A0A512B0Z0-F1
#
_entry.id   AF-A0A512B0Z0-F1
#
_cell.length_a   1.000
_cell.length_b   1.000
_cell.length_c   1.000
_cell.angle_alpha   90.00
_cell.angle_beta   90.00
_cell.angle_gamma   90.00
#
_symmetry.space_group_name_H-M   'P 1'
#
loop_
_entity.id
_entity.type
_entity.pdbx_description
1 polymer ?
#
loop_
_entity_poly.entity_id
_entity_poly.type
_entity_poly.pdbx_seq_one_letter_code
_entity_poly.pdbx_strand_id
1 'polypeptide(L)'
;MKKVFFTLALLVQVGFAMATEKNKITAQVRHQNVKMYQQAGTASQLLKELSTADQIEVVRRLNDQWTLVIVDGVAGYVLHTELVKPIASRTLAVAAVKR
;
A
#
# COMPACT_ATOMS: atom_id res chain seq x y z
N MET A 1 -24.04 39.40 17.91
CA MET A 1 -22.62 39.39 18.30
C MET A 1 -22.03 38.00 18.11
N LYS A 2 -21.07 37.91 17.17
CA LYS A 2 -19.89 37.02 17.12
C LYS A 2 -20.01 35.61 17.70
N LYS A 3 -20.24 34.59 16.86
CA LYS A 3 -19.63 33.23 16.97
C LYS A 3 -19.65 32.51 15.61
N VAL A 4 -18.96 33.06 14.60
CA VAL A 4 -18.80 32.38 13.31
C VAL A 4 -17.37 32.54 12.81
N PHE A 5 -16.38 32.15 13.62
CA PHE A 5 -14.96 32.25 13.23
C PHE A 5 -14.10 31.10 13.78
N PHE A 6 -14.68 29.89 13.90
CA PHE A 6 -13.92 28.70 14.33
C PHE A 6 -13.93 27.57 13.29
N THR A 7 -14.04 27.91 12.01
CA THR A 7 -13.99 26.92 10.91
C THR A 7 -12.92 27.21 9.87
N LEU A 8 -12.10 28.25 10.02
CA LEU A 8 -11.17 28.70 8.97
C LEU A 8 -9.66 28.50 9.29
N ALA A 9 -9.32 27.89 10.43
CA ALA A 9 -7.93 27.70 10.85
C ALA A 9 -7.37 26.27 10.62
N LEU A 10 -8.09 25.41 9.89
CA LEU A 10 -7.64 24.04 9.57
C LEU A 10 -7.31 23.84 8.06
N LEU A 11 -6.92 24.91 7.36
CA LEU A 11 -6.53 24.82 5.94
C LEU A 11 -5.02 25.04 5.70
N VAL A 12 -4.19 25.07 6.75
CA VAL A 12 -2.73 25.30 6.64
C VAL A 12 -1.91 24.04 6.90
N GLN A 13 -2.33 22.88 6.36
CA GLN A 13 -1.47 21.68 6.32
C GLN A 13 -1.28 21.15 4.89
N VAL A 14 -1.56 21.98 3.87
CA VAL A 14 -1.34 21.63 2.47
C VAL A 14 0.05 22.10 2.04
N GLY A 15 1.09 21.46 2.56
CA GLY A 15 2.45 21.83 2.20
C GLY A 15 3.45 20.82 2.72
N PHE A 16 4.00 20.03 1.80
CA PHE A 16 5.14 19.13 1.99
C PHE A 16 4.86 17.77 2.66
N ALA A 17 3.98 16.98 2.07
CA ALA A 17 4.27 15.54 2.01
C ALA A 17 5.34 15.35 0.93
N MET A 18 6.62 15.43 1.33
CA MET A 18 7.75 15.13 0.46
C MET A 18 7.49 13.83 -0.31
N ALA A 19 7.66 13.87 -1.63
CA ALA A 19 7.83 12.69 -2.46
C ALA A 19 9.15 12.02 -2.06
N THR A 20 9.15 11.35 -0.91
CA THR A 20 10.17 10.35 -0.62
C THR A 20 9.97 9.26 -1.67
N GLU A 21 10.97 9.08 -2.53
CA GLU A 21 11.12 7.92 -3.41
C GLU A 21 11.18 6.68 -2.51
N LYS A 22 10.01 6.19 -2.07
CA LYS A 22 9.91 4.97 -1.27
C LYS A 22 10.21 3.83 -2.22
N ASN A 23 11.28 3.11 -1.94
CA ASN A 23 11.64 1.88 -2.63
C ASN A 23 10.42 0.93 -2.58
N LYS A 24 9.73 0.77 -3.70
CA LYS A 24 8.49 0.01 -3.77
C LYS A 24 8.83 -1.47 -3.80
N ILE A 25 8.42 -2.18 -2.76
CA ILE A 25 8.54 -3.63 -2.71
C ILE A 25 7.33 -4.20 -3.44
N THR A 26 7.57 -4.88 -4.55
CA THR A 26 6.51 -5.50 -5.35
C THR A 26 6.47 -7.01 -5.11
N ALA A 27 5.26 -7.56 -5.08
CA ALA A 27 4.99 -8.99 -4.98
C ALA A 27 3.88 -9.39 -5.96
N GLN A 28 3.67 -10.69 -6.07
CA GLN A 28 2.53 -11.32 -6.75
C GLN A 28 1.89 -12.32 -5.79
N VAL A 29 0.65 -12.70 -6.06
CA VAL A 29 0.01 -13.82 -5.36
C VAL A 29 0.46 -15.17 -5.93
N ARG A 30 0.43 -16.20 -5.09
CA ARG A 30 0.80 -17.58 -5.44
C ARG A 30 -0.26 -18.28 -6.28
N HIS A 31 -1.53 -17.98 -6.03
CA HIS A 31 -2.68 -18.64 -6.65
C HIS A 31 -3.64 -17.63 -7.25
N GLN A 32 -4.56 -18.12 -8.08
CA GLN A 32 -5.70 -17.33 -8.54
C GLN A 32 -6.74 -17.17 -7.42
N ASN A 33 -7.56 -16.13 -7.53
CA ASN A 33 -8.68 -15.81 -6.62
C ASN A 33 -8.27 -15.63 -5.16
N VAL A 34 -7.08 -15.07 -4.92
CA VAL A 34 -6.62 -14.77 -3.56
C VAL A 34 -7.39 -13.59 -3.00
N LYS A 35 -7.95 -13.75 -1.81
CA LYS A 35 -8.85 -12.77 -1.21
C LYS A 35 -8.09 -11.64 -0.53
N MET A 36 -8.42 -10.40 -0.91
CA MET A 36 -7.98 -9.18 -0.24
C MET A 36 -9.11 -8.59 0.59
N TYR A 37 -8.84 -8.34 1.86
CA TYR A 37 -9.83 -7.93 2.84
C TYR A 37 -9.62 -6.50 3.32
N GLN A 38 -10.68 -5.86 3.81
CA GLN A 38 -10.63 -4.50 4.34
C GLN A 38 -9.87 -4.43 5.67
N GLN A 39 -9.94 -5.49 6.47
CA GLN A 39 -9.21 -5.61 7.74
C GLN A 39 -8.48 -6.95 7.80
N ALA A 40 -7.55 -7.09 8.74
CA ALA A 40 -6.82 -8.33 8.98
C ALA A 40 -7.74 -9.38 9.64
N GLY A 41 -8.56 -10.04 8.82
CA GLY A 41 -9.49 -11.08 9.25
C GLY A 41 -10.40 -11.51 8.12
N THR A 42 -10.64 -12.83 8.00
CA THR A 42 -11.48 -13.43 6.95
C THR A 42 -12.98 -13.15 7.12
N ALA A 43 -13.40 -12.69 8.30
CA ALA A 43 -14.76 -12.22 8.56
C ALA A 43 -15.00 -10.77 8.13
N SER A 44 -13.95 -10.03 7.74
CA SER A 44 -14.10 -8.66 7.27
C SER A 44 -14.52 -8.61 5.79
N GLN A 45 -14.93 -7.43 5.33
CA GLN A 45 -15.37 -7.24 3.96
C GLN A 45 -14.29 -7.64 2.95
N LEU A 46 -14.67 -8.48 1.98
CA LEU A 46 -13.86 -8.77 0.81
C LEU A 46 -13.84 -7.55 -0.11
N LEU A 47 -12.64 -7.02 -0.37
CA LEU A 47 -12.43 -5.89 -1.26
C LEU A 47 -12.20 -6.33 -2.71
N LYS A 48 -11.37 -7.35 -2.90
CA LYS A 48 -10.97 -7.82 -4.23
C LYS A 48 -10.52 -9.28 -4.19
N GLU A 49 -10.70 -9.97 -5.31
CA GLU A 49 -10.04 -11.25 -5.58
C GLU A 49 -8.86 -10.99 -6.53
N LEU A 50 -7.68 -11.44 -6.11
CA LEU A 50 -6.41 -11.18 -6.77
C LEU A 50 -6.02 -12.35 -7.67
N SER A 51 -5.46 -12.01 -8.82
CA SER A 51 -4.90 -12.97 -9.78
C SER A 51 -3.37 -12.96 -9.73
N THR A 52 -2.73 -14.02 -10.23
CA THR A 52 -1.27 -14.08 -10.34
C THR A 52 -0.68 -13.02 -11.28
N ALA A 53 -1.51 -12.39 -12.12
CA ALA A 53 -1.09 -11.29 -12.99
C ALA A 53 -1.09 -9.92 -12.28
N ASP A 54 -1.71 -9.82 -11.09
CA ASP A 54 -1.86 -8.56 -10.38
C ASP A 54 -0.52 -8.12 -9.76
N GLN A 55 -0.18 -6.85 -9.94
CA GLN A 55 0.99 -6.26 -9.30
C GLN A 55 0.62 -5.76 -7.91
N ILE A 56 1.31 -6.27 -6.89
CA ILE A 56 1.00 -5.98 -5.49
C ILE A 56 2.12 -5.15 -4.90
N GLU A 57 1.80 -3.96 -4.40
CA GLU A 57 2.74 -3.16 -3.61
C GLU A 57 2.66 -3.60 -2.15
N VAL A 58 3.73 -4.18 -1.63
CA VAL A 58 3.81 -4.59 -0.22
C VAL A 58 4.15 -3.38 0.62
N VAL A 59 3.23 -2.99 1.51
CA VAL A 59 3.43 -1.85 2.41
C VAL A 59 4.18 -2.28 3.66
N ARG A 60 3.65 -3.28 4.37
CA ARG A 60 4.28 -3.87 5.57
C ARG A 60 3.64 -5.20 5.95
N ARG A 61 4.39 -6.04 6.65
CA ARG A 61 3.84 -7.17 7.41
C ARG A 61 3.16 -6.63 8.67
N LEU A 62 1.89 -6.97 8.89
CA LEU A 62 1.14 -6.56 10.08
C LEU A 62 1.45 -7.48 11.27
N ASN A 63 1.41 -8.79 11.02
CA ASN A 63 1.71 -9.84 12.00
C ASN A 63 2.16 -11.12 11.26
N ASP A 64 2.18 -12.26 11.96
CA ASP A 64 2.64 -13.51 11.37
C ASP A 64 1.78 -14.01 10.20
N GLN A 65 0.50 -13.61 10.15
CA GLN A 65 -0.46 -14.09 9.16
C GLN A 65 -0.79 -13.06 8.08
N TRP A 66 -0.76 -11.76 8.38
CA TRP A 66 -1.33 -10.72 7.51
C TRP A 66 -0.30 -9.72 7.03
N THR A 67 -0.43 -9.33 5.76
CA THR A 67 0.37 -8.28 5.13
C THR A 67 -0.56 -7.20 4.59
N LEU A 68 -0.24 -5.93 4.89
CA LEU A 68 -0.89 -4.79 4.27
C LEU A 68 -0.28 -4.57 2.89
N VAL A 69 -1.13 -4.54 1.89
CA VAL A 69 -0.77 -4.37 0.48
C VAL A 69 -1.58 -3.26 -0.17
N ILE A 70 -1.09 -2.75 -1.29
CA ILE A 70 -1.84 -1.87 -2.19
C ILE A 70 -1.90 -2.54 -3.56
N VAL A 71 -3.10 -2.63 -4.12
CA VAL A 71 -3.36 -3.15 -5.47
C VAL A 71 -4.27 -2.15 -6.17
N ASP A 72 -3.88 -1.67 -7.35
CA ASP A 72 -4.60 -0.64 -8.12
C ASP A 72 -4.98 0.60 -7.30
N GLY A 73 -4.11 1.01 -6.36
CA GLY A 73 -4.35 2.14 -5.47
C GLY A 73 -5.26 1.86 -4.26
N VAL A 74 -5.82 0.66 -4.14
CA VAL A 74 -6.64 0.25 -3.00
C VAL A 74 -5.78 -0.47 -1.97
N ALA A 75 -5.78 0.04 -0.73
CA ALA A 75 -5.11 -0.60 0.40
C ALA A 75 -5.98 -1.70 1.01
N GLY A 76 -5.39 -2.87 1.28
CA GLY A 76 -6.09 -4.00 1.88
C GLY A 76 -5.14 -5.03 2.49
N TYR A 77 -5.72 -6.06 3.08
CA TYR A 77 -4.98 -7.10 3.80
C TYR A 77 -5.09 -8.43 3.08
N VAL A 78 -3.94 -9.09 2.92
CA VAL A 78 -3.82 -10.43 2.32
C VAL A 78 -3.05 -11.34 3.27
N LEU A 79 -3.37 -12.63 3.27
CA LEU A 79 -2.60 -13.63 4.00
C LEU A 79 -1.17 -13.69 3.47
N HIS A 80 -0.19 -13.63 4.36
CA HIS A 80 1.23 -13.65 4.02
C HIS A 80 1.62 -14.90 3.22
N THR A 81 0.99 -16.04 3.51
CA THR A 81 1.23 -17.32 2.82
C THR A 81 0.81 -17.32 1.35
N GLU A 82 -0.12 -16.43 0.99
CA GLU A 82 -0.59 -16.28 -0.39
C GLU A 82 0.32 -15.39 -1.24
N LEU A 83 1.28 -14.68 -0.62
CA LEU A 83 2.23 -13.85 -1.34
C LEU A 83 3.47 -14.66 -1.74
N VAL A 84 3.91 -14.47 -2.98
CA VAL A 84 5.26 -14.88 -3.40
C VAL A 84 6.27 -13.94 -2.74
N LYS A 85 7.44 -14.47 -2.37
CA LYS A 85 8.49 -13.70 -1.70
C LYS A 85 8.74 -12.38 -2.47
N PRO A 86 8.62 -11.22 -1.81
CA PRO A 86 8.74 -9.95 -2.51
C PRO A 86 10.13 -9.80 -3.12
N ILE A 87 10.18 -9.38 -4.38
CA ILE A 87 11.43 -8.98 -5.02
C ILE A 87 11.54 -7.48 -4.79
N ALA A 88 12.59 -7.08 -4.07
CA ALA A 88 12.88 -5.65 -3.88
C ALA A 88 13.35 -5.08 -5.23
N SER A 89 12.45 -4.40 -5.93
CA SER A 89 12.76 -3.64 -7.13
C SER A 89 13.48 -2.36 -6.73
N ARG A 90 14.82 -2.39 -6.64
CA ARG A 90 15.61 -1.18 -6.40
C ARG A 90 15.49 -0.27 -7.62
N THR A 91 14.73 0.82 -7.52
CA THR A 91 14.70 1.86 -8.56
C THR A 91 16.10 2.48 -8.68
N LEU A 92 16.84 2.12 -9.73
CA LEU A 92 18.13 2.71 -10.09
C LEU A 92 17.90 4.02 -10.83
N ALA A 93 17.33 5.02 -10.17
CA ALA A 93 17.37 6.39 -10.68
C ALA A 93 18.55 7.12 -10.03
N VAL A 94 19.47 7.62 -10.86
CA VAL A 94 20.53 8.60 -10.55
C VAL A 94 21.83 8.09 -9.91
N ALA A 95 22.57 7.22 -10.61
CA ALA A 95 24.03 7.11 -10.43
C ALA A 95 24.79 7.16 -11.77
N ALA A 96 24.23 7.87 -12.75
CA ALA A 96 24.81 7.99 -14.10
C ALA A 96 24.89 9.45 -14.57
N VAL A 97 25.49 10.33 -13.76
CA VAL A 97 26.10 11.59 -14.27
C VAL A 97 27.34 11.91 -13.43
N LYS A 98 28.45 11.29 -13.78
CA LYS A 98 29.78 11.93 -13.68
C LYS A 98 30.64 11.33 -14.79
N ARG A 99 30.60 12.00 -15.94
CA ARG A 99 31.65 11.89 -16.96
C ARG A 99 32.87 12.68 -16.48
#